data_AF-A0A2K3K7X2-F1
#
_entry.id   AF-A0A2K3K7X2-F1
#
_cell.length_a   1.000
_cell.length_b   1.000
_cell.length_c   1.000
_cell.angle_alpha   90.00
_cell.angle_beta   90.00
_cell.angle_gamma   90.00
#
_symmetry.space_group_name_H-M   'P 1'
#
loop_
_entity.id
_entity.type
_entity.pdbx_description
1 polymer ?
#
loop_
_entity_poly.entity_id
_entity_poly.type
_entity_poly.pdbx_seq_one_letter_code
_entity_poly.pdbx_strand_id
1 'polypeptide(L)' 'GEDPHKHLKEFQVVCSTPLRPEGITEDHVKLRAFPFSLQGAAKDWLYYLEPNSVSTWNDLKKSTGKDSSI' A
#
# COMPACT_ATOMS: atom_id res chain seq x y z
N GLY A 1 -12.61 -10.08 -8.25
CA GLY A 1 -11.65 -9.53 -7.26
C GLY A 1 -11.21 -8.16 -7.74
N GLU A 2 -10.85 -7.28 -6.81
CA GLU A 2 -10.29 -5.96 -7.11
C GLU A 2 -8.84 -6.08 -7.60
N ASP A 3 -8.41 -5.17 -8.47
CA ASP A 3 -7.02 -5.08 -8.95
C ASP A 3 -6.14 -4.36 -7.89
N PRO A 4 -5.08 -5.01 -7.36
CA PRO A 4 -4.23 -4.44 -6.33
C PRO A 4 -3.55 -3.13 -6.72
N HIS A 5 -3.21 -2.95 -8.01
CA HIS A 5 -2.50 -1.76 -8.50
C HIS A 5 -3.42 -0.56 -8.62
N LYS A 6 -4.63 -0.78 -9.15
CA LYS A 6 -5.65 0.27 -9.22
C LYS A 6 -5.97 0.75 -7.81
N HIS A 7 -6.18 -0.19 -6.89
CA HIS A 7 -6.43 0.11 -5.49
C HIS A 7 -5.27 0.88 -4.86
N LEU A 8 -4.02 0.48 -5.12
CA LEU A 8 -2.83 1.17 -4.60
C LEU A 8 -2.76 2.64 -5.02
N LYS A 9 -3.10 2.96 -6.27
CA LYS A 9 -3.12 4.34 -6.77
C LYS A 9 -4.20 5.18 -6.08
N GLU A 10 -5.42 4.66 -5.99
CA GLU A 10 -6.54 5.35 -5.34
C GLU A 10 -6.27 5.57 -3.84
N PHE A 11 -5.73 4.55 -3.18
CA PHE A 11 -5.36 4.59 -1.77
C PHE A 11 -4.27 5.63 -1.45
N GLN A 12 -3.32 5.86 -2.35
CA GLN A 12 -2.31 6.91 -2.18
C GLN A 12 -2.95 8.30 -2.10
N VAL A 13 -3.92 8.59 -2.96
CA VAL A 13 -4.63 9.87 -2.97
C VAL A 13 -5.40 10.08 -1.67
N VAL A 14 -6.05 9.03 -1.17
CA VAL A 14 -6.80 9.07 0.10
C VAL A 14 -5.89 9.31 1.30
N CYS A 15 -4.69 8.72 1.30
CA CYS A 15 -3.75 8.84 2.42
C CYS A 15 -2.95 10.15 2.44
N SER A 16 -3.04 10.98 1.40
CA SER A 16 -2.42 12.32 1.34
C SER A 16 -3.11 13.35 2.26
N THR A 17 -3.44 12.96 3.49
CA THR A 17 -4.11 13.83 4.46
C THR A 17 -3.09 14.75 5.17
N PRO A 18 -3.35 16.06 5.26
CA PRO A 18 -2.50 17.00 5.98
C PRO A 18 -2.63 16.91 7.51
N LEU A 19 -3.59 16.13 8.01
CA LEU A 19 -3.83 15.92 9.44
C LEU A 19 -3.13 14.63 9.90
N ARG A 20 -1.81 14.72 10.17
CA ARG A 20 -1.04 13.63 10.78
C ARG A 20 -0.36 14.14 12.06
N PRO A 21 -0.36 13.35 13.14
CA PRO A 21 0.44 13.66 14.32
C PRO A 21 1.91 13.81 13.97
N GLU A 22 2.62 14.71 14.65
CA GLU A 22 4.07 14.85 14.51
C GLU A 22 4.77 13.50 14.73
N GLY A 23 5.75 13.21 13.87
CA GLY A 23 6.51 11.95 13.92
C GLY A 23 5.86 10.77 13.19
N ILE A 24 4.62 10.90 12.70
CA ILE A 24 4.00 9.86 11.85
C ILE A 24 4.18 10.23 10.37
N THR A 25 4.98 9.45 9.67
CA THR A 25 5.18 9.60 8.22
C THR A 25 3.96 9.11 7.44
N GLU A 26 3.79 9.65 6.23
CA GLU A 26 2.78 9.20 5.27
C GLU A 26 2.82 7.69 5.05
N ASP A 27 4.03 7.18 4.87
CA ASP A 27 4.28 5.78 4.57
C ASP A 27 3.86 4.88 5.73
N HIS A 28 4.05 5.32 6.99
CA HIS A 28 3.57 4.57 8.15
C HIS A 28 2.04 4.48 8.20
N VAL A 29 1.34 5.57 7.88
CA VAL A 29 -0.13 5.56 7.81
C VAL A 29 -0.59 4.63 6.70
N LYS A 30 0.01 4.78 5.51
CA LYS A 30 -0.33 3.98 4.33
C LYS A 30 -0.12 2.49 4.56
N LEU A 31 1.05 2.09 5.07
CA LEU A 31 1.36 0.68 5.36
C LEU A 31 0.39 0.07 6.38
N ARG A 32 -0.01 0.83 7.41
CA ARG A 32 -0.91 0.32 8.44
C ARG A 32 -2.37 0.25 7.97
N ALA A 33 -2.80 1.17 7.12
CA ALA A 33 -4.18 1.25 6.65
C ALA A 33 -4.45 0.39 5.39
N PHE A 34 -3.44 0.15 4.55
CA PHE A 34 -3.59 -0.59 3.28
C PHE A 34 -4.16 -2.01 3.41
N PRO A 35 -3.77 -2.85 4.39
CA PRO A 35 -4.36 -4.18 4.55
C PRO A 35 -5.88 -4.16 4.82
N PHE A 36 -6.40 -3.06 5.36
CA PHE A 36 -7.82 -2.88 5.69
C PHE A 36 -8.65 -2.39 4.50
N SER A 37 -8.01 -1.77 3.51
CA SER A 37 -8.70 -1.28 2.32
C SER A 37 -8.87 -2.37 1.25
N LEU A 38 -8.02 -3.41 1.24
CA LEU A 38 -8.06 -4.50 0.27
C LEU A 38 -9.19 -5.51 0.50
N GLN A 39 -9.68 -6.08 -0.59
CA GLN A 39 -10.67 -7.16 -0.58
C GLN A 39 -10.34 -8.28 -1.59
N GLY A 40 -10.80 -9.49 -1.30
CA GLY A 40 -10.65 -10.66 -2.17
C GLY A 40 -9.20 -10.90 -2.61
N ALA A 41 -9.01 -11.13 -3.91
CA ALA A 41 -7.70 -11.48 -4.50
C ALA A 41 -6.57 -10.48 -4.18
N ALA A 42 -6.88 -9.20 -3.96
CA ALA A 42 -5.88 -8.21 -3.60
C ALA A 42 -5.39 -8.37 -2.16
N LYS A 43 -6.29 -8.73 -1.25
CA LYS A 43 -5.95 -9.05 0.13
C LYS A 43 -5.16 -10.37 0.21
N ASP A 44 -5.56 -11.36 -0.59
CA ASP A 44 -4.83 -12.63 -0.68
C ASP A 44 -3.39 -12.42 -1.18
N TRP A 45 -3.20 -11.61 -2.24
CA TRP A 45 -1.86 -11.23 -2.73
C TRP A 45 -0.98 -10.65 -1.62
N LEU A 46 -1.51 -9.73 -0.81
CA LEU A 46 -0.76 -9.11 0.28
C LEU A 46 -0.30 -10.16 1.31
N TYR A 47 -1.12 -11.16 1.61
CA TYR A 47 -0.75 -12.24 2.53
C TYR A 47 0.26 -13.24 1.94
N TYR A 48 0.36 -13.34 0.62
CA TYR A 48 1.38 -14.16 -0.05
C TYR A 48 2.75 -13.49 -0.15
N LEU A 49 2.86 -12.19 0.20
CA LEU A 49 4.16 -11.53 0.27
C LEU A 49 4.99 -12.14 1.40
N GLU A 50 6.29 -12.31 1.16
CA GLU A 50 7.20 -12.82 2.20
C GLU A 50 7.21 -11.87 3.40
N PRO A 51 7.15 -12.39 4.64
CA PRO A 51 7.30 -11.58 5.84
C PRO A 51 8.58 -10.74 5.77
N ASN A 52 8.49 -9.45 6.11
CA ASN A 52 9.59 -8.47 6.03
C ASN A 52 10.07 -8.09 4.63
N SER A 53 9.45 -8.59 3.55
CA SER A 53 9.74 -8.11 2.19
C SER A 53 9.25 -6.69 1.93
N VAL A 54 8.29 -6.22 2.74
CA VAL A 54 7.74 -4.87 2.68
C VAL A 54 7.97 -4.16 4.02
N SER A 55 8.92 -3.23 4.04
CA SER A 55 9.21 -2.38 5.20
C SER A 55 8.86 -0.91 4.94
N THR A 56 8.83 -0.52 3.67
CA THR A 56 8.49 0.83 3.21
C THR A 56 7.33 0.78 2.21
N TRP A 57 6.66 1.91 2.03
CA TRP A 57 5.65 2.04 0.98
C TRP A 57 6.24 1.79 -0.42
N ASN A 58 7.52 2.08 -0.60
CA ASN A 58 8.22 1.84 -1.85
C ASN A 58 8.43 0.35 -2.14
N ASP A 59 8.71 -0.46 -1.12
CA ASP A 59 8.82 -1.92 -1.26
C ASP A 59 7.48 -2.52 -1.68
N LEU A 60 6.38 -2.04 -1.08
CA LEU A 60 5.03 -2.46 -1.45
C LEU A 60 4.74 -2.14 -2.93
N LYS A 61 5.07 -0.93 -3.40
CA LYS A 61 4.91 -0.56 -4.83
C LYS A 61 5.75 -1.44 -5.75
N LYS A 62 6.93 -1.89 -5.33
CA LYS A 62 7.77 -2.79 -6.14
C LYS A 62 7.19 -4.20 -6.19
N SER A 63 6.63 -4.67 -5.08
CA SER A 63 6.03 -6.00 -4.98
C SER A 63 4.80 -6.21 -5.87
N THR A 64 4.15 -5.13 -6.32
CA THR A 64 3.03 -5.25 -7.27
C THR A 64 3.50 -5.50 -8.72
N GLY A 65 4.79 -5.37 -9.05
CA GLY A 65 5.33 -5.96 -10.29
C GLY A 65 4.89 -5.32 -11.62
N LYS A 66 4.95 -3.99 -11.73
CA LYS A 66 5.19 -3.33 -13.03
C LYS A 66 6.01 -2.06 -12.83
N ASP A 67 7.19 -2.08 -13.44
CA ASP A 67 8.22 -1.06 -13.41
C ASP A 67 7.69 0.33 -13.77
N SER A 68 8.33 1.34 -13.17
CA SER A 68 8.52 2.70 -13.66
C SER A 68 7.40 3.34 -14.49
N SER A 69 6.63 4.23 -13.86
CA SER A 69 6.20 5.54 -14.38
C SER A 69 4.93 5.94 -13.64
N ILE A 70 5.12 6.63 -12.52
CA ILE A 70 4.25 7.76 -12.21
C ILE A 70 4.84 8.93 -12.99
#